data_AF-A0AAD3U737-F1
#
_entry.id   AF-A0AAD3U737-F1
#
_cell.length_a   1.000
_cell.length_b   1.000
_cell.length_c   1.000
_cell.angle_alpha   90.00
_cell.angle_beta   90.00
_cell.angle_gamma   90.00
#
_symmetry.space_group_name_H-M   'P 1'
#
loop_
_entity.id
_entity.type
_entity.pdbx_description
1 polymer ?
#
loop_
_entity_poly.entity_id
_entity_poly.type
_entity_poly.pdbx_seq_one_letter_code
_entity_poly.pdbx_strand_id
1 'polypeptide(L)'
;MGIKMKMAVDQNGRQWSSDEYIKGKGAEPLLCEHCKVTVTHNSEHVRDLDGKSILVPAYFKLMPGKVHAVGACPYAIDATLLSIVDESKDMFVSLGQGEYRMRLNMIKDNIKNASSASQNKGSGISAGANSNSYIKSGKQKLPYINSAKRVLELRAACDSQSAIADKIKLVFGKESIGWDKFYFEADGYLDALKILASGKEYPIAIHGVIKSKRIGVGKNKSNVINLYRCLSVADQDDSSVGANVEVSVWAKDATWFGKVDKGDEVIILALWRSNQGDVSEVPDKEFKKYRTDKISTTLVVASQLIKI
;
A
#
# COMPACT_ATOMS: atom_id res chain seq x y z
N MET A 1 -9.55 11.13 -13.36
CA MET A 1 -8.47 11.12 -12.34
C MET A 1 -7.31 10.28 -12.86
N GLY A 2 -6.08 10.56 -12.45
CA GLY A 2 -4.87 9.99 -13.07
C GLY A 2 -3.69 9.87 -12.09
N ILE A 3 -2.54 9.49 -12.64
CA ILE A 3 -1.27 9.40 -11.90
C ILE A 3 -0.76 10.83 -11.62
N LYS A 4 -0.16 11.04 -10.44
CA LYS A 4 0.50 12.30 -10.07
C LYS A 4 1.64 12.62 -11.03
N MET A 5 1.75 13.87 -11.45
CA MET A 5 2.71 14.34 -12.45
C MET A 5 3.73 15.29 -11.82
N LYS A 6 5.00 15.17 -12.21
CA LYS A 6 6.05 16.09 -11.77
C LYS A 6 6.24 17.29 -12.71
N MET A 7 5.82 17.15 -13.96
CA MET A 7 5.94 18.19 -14.98
C MET A 7 4.58 18.53 -15.58
N ALA A 8 4.42 19.80 -15.98
CA ALA A 8 3.33 20.28 -16.81
C ALA A 8 3.87 21.31 -17.81
N VAL A 9 3.08 21.65 -18.83
CA VAL A 9 3.38 22.74 -19.76
C VAL A 9 2.28 23.78 -19.73
N ASP A 10 2.60 25.05 -19.87
CA ASP A 10 1.62 26.12 -19.99
C ASP A 10 1.16 26.31 -21.45
N GLN A 11 0.19 27.21 -21.71
CA GLN A 11 -0.32 27.46 -23.07
C GLN A 11 0.74 27.94 -24.06
N ASN A 12 1.79 28.58 -23.58
CA ASN A 12 2.90 29.06 -24.41
C ASN A 12 3.94 27.96 -24.67
N GLY A 13 3.70 26.74 -24.17
CA GLY A 13 4.61 25.61 -24.30
C GLY A 13 5.77 25.63 -23.32
N ARG A 14 5.78 26.54 -22.33
CA ARG A 14 6.81 26.56 -21.30
C ARG A 14 6.57 25.43 -20.31
N GLN A 15 7.61 24.68 -20.01
CA GLN A 15 7.57 23.58 -19.06
C GLN A 15 7.74 24.09 -17.62
N TRP A 16 7.02 23.46 -16.69
CA TRP A 16 7.00 23.77 -15.28
C TRP A 16 7.23 22.50 -14.46
N SER A 17 8.19 22.56 -13.54
CA SER A 17 8.37 21.56 -12.48
C SER A 17 7.36 21.81 -11.35
N SER A 18 6.80 20.74 -10.78
CA SER A 18 5.82 20.86 -9.69
C SER A 18 6.41 21.54 -8.47
N ASP A 19 7.70 21.34 -8.22
CA ASP A 19 8.37 21.82 -7.01
C ASP A 19 8.73 23.32 -7.12
N GLU A 20 8.82 23.84 -8.35
CA GLU A 20 9.15 25.25 -8.63
C GLU A 20 7.92 26.09 -9.03
N TYR A 21 6.83 25.43 -9.44
CA TYR A 21 5.63 26.10 -9.90
C TYR A 21 4.92 26.82 -8.75
N ILE A 22 4.71 28.11 -8.92
CA ILE A 22 3.90 28.94 -8.02
C ILE A 22 2.59 29.21 -8.74
N LYS A 23 1.48 28.87 -8.10
CA LYS A 23 0.13 29.03 -8.65
C LYS A 23 -0.09 30.43 -9.21
N GLY A 24 -0.51 30.50 -10.48
CA GLY A 24 -0.73 31.75 -11.21
C GLY A 24 0.49 32.30 -11.94
N LYS A 25 1.65 31.64 -11.89
CA LYS A 25 2.78 31.92 -12.79
C LYS A 25 2.61 31.16 -14.11
N GLY A 26 3.01 31.76 -15.23
CA GLY A 26 2.85 31.15 -16.56
C GLY A 26 1.46 31.37 -17.17
N ALA A 27 1.27 30.86 -18.39
CA ALA A 27 0.02 31.02 -19.13
C ALA A 27 -0.95 29.85 -18.89
N GLU A 28 -1.93 30.04 -18.01
CA GLU A 28 -2.98 29.04 -17.74
C GLU A 28 -3.89 28.81 -18.96
N PRO A 29 -4.50 27.62 -19.12
CA PRO A 29 -4.41 26.48 -18.22
C PRO A 29 -3.11 25.70 -18.42
N LEU A 30 -2.60 25.15 -17.32
CA LEU A 30 -1.58 24.12 -17.37
C LEU A 30 -2.09 22.84 -18.05
N LEU A 31 -1.23 22.21 -18.83
CA LEU A 31 -1.51 21.03 -19.64
C LEU A 31 -0.51 19.90 -19.34
N CYS A 32 -0.97 18.66 -19.46
CA CYS A 32 -0.10 17.49 -19.48
C CYS A 32 0.88 17.57 -20.66
N GLU A 33 2.17 17.32 -20.43
CA GLU A 33 3.19 17.43 -21.48
C GLU A 33 2.98 16.45 -22.65
N HIS A 34 2.36 15.29 -22.40
CA HIS A 34 2.17 14.23 -23.39
C HIS A 34 0.85 14.30 -24.16
N CYS A 35 -0.28 14.50 -23.48
CA CYS A 35 -1.60 14.45 -24.13
C CYS A 35 -2.34 15.79 -24.12
N LYS A 36 -1.72 16.85 -23.61
CA LYS A 36 -2.22 18.22 -23.59
C LYS A 36 -3.58 18.41 -22.89
N VAL A 37 -4.05 17.42 -22.13
CA VAL A 37 -5.22 17.59 -21.26
C VAL A 37 -4.90 18.55 -20.11
N THR A 38 -5.88 19.34 -19.71
CA THR A 38 -5.73 20.30 -18.60
C THR A 38 -5.44 19.61 -17.26
N VAL A 39 -4.47 20.16 -16.54
CA VAL A 39 -4.05 19.73 -15.22
C VAL A 39 -4.10 20.91 -14.23
N THR A 40 -4.07 20.61 -12.95
CA THR A 40 -3.95 21.61 -11.87
C THR A 40 -2.77 21.27 -10.99
N HIS A 41 -2.13 22.29 -10.44
CA HIS A 41 -1.08 22.13 -9.44
C HIS A 41 -1.69 21.85 -8.07
N ASN A 42 -1.11 20.89 -7.36
CA ASN A 42 -1.30 20.69 -5.94
C ASN A 42 0.00 21.07 -5.24
N SER A 43 -0.04 22.15 -4.45
CA SER A 43 1.12 22.63 -3.72
C SER A 43 1.60 21.60 -2.70
N GLU A 44 2.89 21.69 -2.38
CA GLU A 44 3.45 20.92 -1.27
C GLU A 44 2.71 21.26 0.03
N HIS A 45 2.56 20.26 0.89
CA HIS A 45 1.92 20.43 2.18
C HIS A 45 2.47 19.42 3.18
N VAL A 46 2.29 19.73 4.45
CA VAL A 46 2.73 18.86 5.54
C VAL A 46 1.60 17.93 5.94
N ARG A 47 1.92 16.64 6.08
CA ARG A 47 1.07 15.62 6.71
C ARG A 47 1.65 15.25 8.06
N ASP A 48 0.87 15.46 9.12
CA ASP A 48 1.30 15.14 10.47
C ASP A 48 0.97 13.69 10.84
N LEU A 49 1.96 12.99 11.36
CA LEU A 49 1.84 11.69 12.02
C LEU A 49 2.27 11.83 13.48
N ASP A 50 1.95 10.85 14.33
CA ASP A 50 2.35 10.87 15.74
C ASP A 50 3.88 10.98 15.89
N GLY A 51 4.33 12.16 16.32
CA GLY A 51 5.74 12.50 16.53
C GLY A 51 6.56 12.70 15.25
N LYS A 52 5.93 12.88 14.07
CA LYS A 52 6.63 13.28 12.84
C LYS A 52 5.70 13.97 11.84
N SER A 53 6.14 15.13 11.37
CA SER A 53 5.60 15.77 10.17
C SER A 53 6.31 15.28 8.91
N ILE A 54 5.55 14.93 7.87
CA ILE A 54 6.07 14.50 6.56
C ILE A 54 5.71 15.56 5.53
N LEU A 55 6.69 16.03 4.78
CA LEU A 55 6.43 16.88 3.62
C LEU A 55 5.91 16.01 2.47
N VAL A 56 4.70 16.29 2.01
CA VAL A 56 4.14 15.76 0.77
C VAL A 56 4.60 16.69 -0.36
N PRO A 57 5.44 16.23 -1.30
CA PRO A 57 5.95 17.06 -2.38
C PRO A 57 4.81 17.61 -3.24
N ALA A 58 5.05 18.76 -3.87
CA ALA A 58 4.13 19.26 -4.88
C ALA A 58 4.04 18.30 -6.08
N TYR A 59 2.89 18.32 -6.75
CA TYR A 59 2.64 17.56 -7.98
C TYR A 59 1.53 18.22 -8.79
N PHE A 60 1.51 17.96 -10.10
CA PHE A 60 0.36 18.25 -10.94
C PHE A 60 -0.59 17.05 -10.96
N LYS A 61 -1.88 17.33 -11.05
CA LYS A 61 -2.92 16.31 -11.17
C LYS A 61 -3.94 16.68 -12.22
N LEU A 62 -4.59 15.66 -12.77
CA LEU A 62 -5.67 15.84 -13.72
C LEU A 62 -6.85 16.59 -13.08
N MET A 63 -7.46 17.54 -13.79
CA MET A 63 -8.65 18.21 -13.27
C MET A 63 -9.82 17.22 -13.10
N PRO A 64 -10.73 17.47 -12.13
CA PRO A 64 -11.94 16.67 -11.96
C PRO A 64 -12.75 16.55 -13.26
N GLY A 65 -13.27 15.36 -13.53
CA GLY A 65 -14.06 15.06 -14.74
C GLY A 65 -13.25 14.96 -16.05
N LYS A 66 -11.94 15.22 -16.04
CA LYS A 66 -11.06 15.01 -17.21
C LYS A 66 -10.43 13.62 -17.17
N VAL A 67 -10.05 13.13 -18.35
CA VAL A 67 -9.34 11.87 -18.58
C VAL A 67 -8.11 12.11 -19.46
N HIS A 68 -7.01 11.41 -19.18
CA HIS A 68 -5.89 11.39 -20.11
C HIS A 68 -6.29 10.66 -21.40
N ALA A 69 -5.72 11.09 -22.54
CA ALA A 69 -5.91 10.36 -23.79
C ALA A 69 -5.35 8.94 -23.65
N VAL A 70 -6.14 7.95 -24.07
CA VAL A 70 -5.79 6.53 -24.00
C VAL A 70 -4.62 6.22 -24.95
N GLY A 71 -3.70 5.36 -24.52
CA GLY A 71 -2.63 4.80 -25.35
C GLY A 71 -1.29 5.54 -25.29
N ALA A 72 -1.28 6.87 -25.43
CA ALA A 72 -0.03 7.63 -25.58
C ALA A 72 0.46 8.34 -24.29
N CYS A 73 -0.40 8.47 -23.28
CA CYS A 73 -0.06 9.22 -22.07
C CYS A 73 0.41 8.28 -20.94
N PRO A 74 1.66 8.42 -20.43
CA PRO A 74 2.16 7.59 -19.32
C PRO A 74 1.41 7.82 -18.00
N TYR A 75 0.65 8.92 -17.91
CA TYR A 75 -0.17 9.26 -16.73
C TYR A 75 -1.60 8.70 -16.82
N ALA A 76 -1.95 8.04 -17.93
CA ALA A 76 -3.22 7.33 -18.07
C ALA A 76 -3.17 6.01 -17.29
N ILE A 77 -4.08 5.86 -16.33
CA ILE A 77 -4.20 4.64 -15.51
C ILE A 77 -4.46 3.42 -16.40
N ASP A 78 -5.29 3.56 -17.43
CA ASP A 78 -5.69 2.47 -18.33
C ASP A 78 -4.49 1.82 -19.03
N ALA A 79 -3.52 2.62 -19.50
CA ALA A 79 -2.35 2.09 -20.20
C ALA A 79 -1.42 1.30 -19.26
N THR A 80 -1.15 1.86 -18.07
CA THR A 80 -0.35 1.19 -17.06
C THR A 80 -1.04 -0.06 -16.53
N LEU A 81 -2.35 0.01 -16.30
CA LEU A 81 -3.15 -1.13 -15.84
C LEU A 81 -3.19 -2.25 -16.87
N LEU A 82 -3.35 -1.93 -18.16
CA LEU A 82 -3.33 -2.92 -19.23
C LEU A 82 -2.00 -3.70 -19.24
N SER A 83 -0.86 -2.99 -19.15
CA SER A 83 0.47 -3.64 -19.03
C SER A 83 0.56 -4.55 -17.80
N ILE A 84 0.04 -4.12 -16.65
CA ILE A 84 0.01 -4.96 -15.46
C ILE A 84 -0.82 -6.22 -15.72
N VAL A 85 -2.02 -6.10 -16.29
CA VAL A 85 -2.93 -7.21 -16.53
C VAL A 85 -2.35 -8.20 -17.54
N ASP A 86 -1.81 -7.72 -18.66
CA ASP A 86 -1.23 -8.56 -19.73
C ASP A 86 -0.08 -9.43 -19.22
N GLU A 87 0.71 -8.90 -18.27
CA GLU A 87 1.82 -9.63 -17.65
C GLU A 87 1.38 -10.52 -16.46
N SER A 88 0.12 -10.40 -16.01
CA SER A 88 -0.41 -11.06 -14.81
C SER A 88 -1.35 -12.22 -15.18
N LYS A 89 -0.79 -13.41 -15.45
CA LYS A 89 -1.61 -14.61 -15.75
C LYS A 89 -2.56 -14.96 -14.60
N ASP A 90 -3.85 -15.06 -14.92
CA ASP A 90 -4.97 -15.56 -14.08
C ASP A 90 -5.32 -14.77 -12.80
N MET A 91 -4.66 -13.64 -12.52
CA MET A 91 -5.01 -12.79 -11.36
C MET A 91 -6.23 -11.91 -11.61
N PHE A 92 -6.36 -11.43 -12.84
CA PHE A 92 -7.40 -10.51 -13.25
C PHE A 92 -8.41 -11.21 -14.15
N VAL A 93 -9.67 -10.87 -13.97
CA VAL A 93 -10.74 -11.22 -14.91
C VAL A 93 -11.26 -9.92 -15.50
N SER A 94 -11.20 -9.75 -16.81
CA SER A 94 -11.80 -8.59 -17.46
C SER A 94 -13.32 -8.59 -17.26
N LEU A 95 -13.87 -7.43 -16.93
CA LEU A 95 -15.30 -7.18 -16.82
C LEU A 95 -15.86 -6.46 -18.07
N GLY A 96 -15.01 -6.16 -19.05
CA GLY A 96 -15.31 -5.28 -20.18
C GLY A 96 -14.93 -3.82 -19.89
N GLN A 97 -14.87 -2.99 -20.94
CA GLN A 97 -14.64 -1.54 -20.86
C GLN A 97 -13.37 -1.09 -20.10
N GLY A 98 -12.33 -1.94 -20.05
CA GLY A 98 -11.10 -1.65 -19.31
C GLY A 98 -11.23 -1.80 -17.78
N GLU A 99 -12.29 -2.44 -17.31
CA GLU A 99 -12.46 -2.81 -15.92
C GLU A 99 -12.02 -4.25 -15.66
N TYR A 100 -11.45 -4.48 -14.48
CA TYR A 100 -10.88 -5.76 -14.09
C TYR A 100 -11.29 -6.15 -12.68
N ARG A 101 -11.48 -7.44 -12.47
CA ARG A 101 -11.72 -8.05 -11.16
C ARG A 101 -10.43 -8.68 -10.64
N MET A 102 -9.98 -8.26 -9.47
CA MET A 102 -8.80 -8.82 -8.78
C MET A 102 -9.24 -9.73 -7.62
N ARG A 103 -8.82 -11.00 -7.64
CA ARG A 103 -9.24 -12.01 -6.65
C ARG A 103 -8.28 -12.08 -5.45
N LEU A 104 -8.73 -11.62 -4.29
CA LEU A 104 -7.94 -11.62 -3.06
C LEU A 104 -7.69 -13.02 -2.48
N ASN A 105 -8.56 -14.00 -2.77
CA ASN A 105 -8.35 -15.41 -2.37
C ASN A 105 -7.01 -15.94 -2.92
N MET A 106 -6.69 -15.62 -4.17
CA MET A 106 -5.45 -16.09 -4.79
C MET A 106 -4.22 -15.53 -4.06
N ILE A 107 -4.27 -14.25 -3.65
CA ILE A 107 -3.20 -13.62 -2.86
C ILE A 107 -3.10 -14.30 -1.48
N LYS A 108 -4.24 -14.52 -0.80
CA LYS A 108 -4.31 -15.21 0.49
C LYS A 108 -3.66 -16.59 0.42
N ASP A 109 -4.04 -17.39 -0.57
CA ASP A 109 -3.59 -18.76 -0.73
C ASP A 109 -2.08 -18.81 -1.04
N ASN A 110 -1.58 -17.87 -1.87
CA ASN A 110 -0.15 -17.75 -2.13
C ASN A 110 0.65 -17.40 -0.86
N ILE A 111 0.14 -16.48 -0.02
CA ILE A 111 0.76 -16.14 1.27
C ILE A 111 0.77 -17.36 2.21
N LYS A 112 -0.36 -18.08 2.33
CA LYS A 112 -0.46 -19.28 3.17
C LYS A 112 0.43 -20.43 2.67
N ASN A 113 0.54 -20.61 1.36
CA ASN A 113 1.39 -21.66 0.77
C ASN A 113 2.89 -21.32 0.90
N ALA A 114 3.26 -20.04 0.83
CA ALA A 114 4.62 -19.61 1.08
C ALA A 114 5.02 -19.81 2.55
N SER A 115 4.09 -19.60 3.49
CA SER A 115 4.34 -19.79 4.92
C SER A 115 4.58 -21.26 5.30
N SER A 116 3.77 -22.18 4.78
CA SER A 116 3.92 -23.64 5.02
C SER A 116 5.22 -24.20 4.43
N ALA A 117 5.61 -23.75 3.24
CA ALA A 117 6.90 -24.11 2.64
C ALA A 117 8.11 -23.60 3.42
N SER A 118 7.98 -22.46 4.12
CA SER A 118 9.04 -21.95 5.02
C SER A 118 9.16 -22.77 6.31
N GLN A 119 8.13 -23.51 6.72
CA GLN A 119 8.15 -24.37 7.90
C GLN A 119 8.75 -25.76 7.62
N ASN A 120 8.57 -26.30 6.40
CA ASN A 120 9.06 -27.63 6.01
C ASN A 120 10.55 -27.72 5.62
N LYS A 121 11.35 -26.67 5.81
CA LYS A 121 12.82 -26.73 5.62
C LYS A 121 13.56 -27.40 6.80
N GLY A 122 12.85 -28.20 7.60
CA GLY A 122 13.35 -28.80 8.85
C GLY A 122 13.11 -30.30 9.02
N SER A 123 12.78 -31.06 7.96
CA SER A 123 12.65 -32.52 8.07
C SER A 123 13.32 -33.23 6.91
N GLY A 124 14.18 -34.19 7.26
CA GLY A 124 15.03 -34.94 6.35
C GLY A 124 14.29 -35.71 5.27
N ILE A 125 15.10 -36.07 4.27
CA ILE A 125 14.77 -36.89 3.11
C ILE A 125 13.98 -38.13 3.53
N SER A 126 12.74 -38.26 3.05
CA SER A 126 12.11 -39.56 2.87
C SER A 126 11.55 -39.64 1.45
N ALA A 127 12.09 -40.60 0.71
CA ALA A 127 11.66 -40.94 -0.63
C ALA A 127 10.36 -41.74 -0.58
N GLY A 128 9.46 -41.48 -1.54
CA GLY A 128 8.36 -42.38 -1.87
C GLY A 128 6.97 -41.79 -1.67
N ALA A 129 6.49 -41.00 -2.64
CA ALA A 129 5.09 -40.96 -3.04
C ALA A 129 4.94 -40.18 -4.35
N ASN A 130 4.50 -40.87 -5.40
CA ASN A 130 4.07 -40.28 -6.66
C ASN A 130 2.94 -39.28 -6.41
N SER A 131 3.28 -38.00 -6.44
CA SER A 131 2.35 -36.92 -6.74
C SER A 131 3.07 -35.97 -7.68
N ASN A 132 2.37 -35.61 -8.76
CA ASN A 132 2.86 -34.86 -9.89
C ASN A 132 3.65 -33.63 -9.41
N SER A 133 4.97 -33.69 -9.51
CA SER A 133 5.90 -32.80 -8.83
C SER A 133 5.99 -31.46 -9.55
N TYR A 134 5.05 -30.56 -9.24
CA TYR A 134 5.19 -29.13 -9.54
C TYR A 134 6.17 -28.47 -8.55
N ILE A 135 7.41 -28.98 -8.52
CA ILE A 135 8.53 -28.35 -7.83
C ILE A 135 9.73 -28.41 -8.76
N LYS A 136 9.83 -27.41 -9.65
CA LYS A 136 11.13 -26.98 -10.20
C LYS A 136 11.21 -25.45 -10.24
N SER A 137 12.18 -24.93 -9.49
CA SER A 137 12.67 -23.56 -9.40
C SER A 137 11.89 -22.56 -8.53
N GLY A 138 12.59 -22.00 -7.54
CA GLY A 138 12.13 -20.94 -6.62
C GLY A 138 11.86 -19.57 -7.25
N LYS A 139 11.50 -19.52 -8.54
CA LYS A 139 11.08 -18.30 -9.26
C LYS A 139 9.58 -18.24 -9.55
N GLN A 140 8.83 -19.34 -9.40
CA GLN A 140 7.40 -19.41 -9.78
C GLN A 140 6.40 -19.15 -8.62
N LYS A 141 6.85 -18.88 -7.39
CA LYS A 141 5.96 -18.81 -6.20
C LYS A 141 5.33 -17.43 -5.90
N LEU A 142 5.41 -16.47 -6.81
CA LEU A 142 5.10 -15.06 -6.56
C LEU A 142 4.23 -14.32 -7.62
N PRO A 143 3.74 -14.88 -8.75
CA PRO A 143 3.06 -14.09 -9.78
C PRO A 143 1.94 -13.21 -9.21
N TYR A 144 1.09 -13.76 -8.35
CA TYR A 144 -0.04 -13.02 -7.76
C TYR A 144 0.41 -11.91 -6.79
N ILE A 145 1.43 -12.15 -5.96
CA ILE A 145 1.94 -11.13 -5.03
C ILE A 145 2.64 -10.01 -5.82
N ASN A 146 3.40 -10.37 -6.86
CA ASN A 146 4.08 -9.38 -7.71
C ASN A 146 3.10 -8.54 -8.53
N SER A 147 2.05 -9.16 -9.03
CA SER A 147 0.98 -8.48 -9.77
C SER A 147 0.18 -7.56 -8.85
N ALA A 148 -0.18 -8.03 -7.64
CA ALA A 148 -0.77 -7.18 -6.60
C ALA A 148 0.13 -6.02 -6.22
N LYS A 149 1.44 -6.27 -6.09
CA LYS A 149 2.44 -5.24 -5.82
C LYS A 149 2.40 -4.13 -6.88
N ARG A 150 2.39 -4.47 -8.18
CA ARG A 150 2.33 -3.47 -9.26
C ARG A 150 1.03 -2.66 -9.22
N VAL A 151 -0.09 -3.29 -8.87
CA VAL A 151 -1.36 -2.58 -8.64
C VAL A 151 -1.27 -1.62 -7.46
N LEU A 152 -0.61 -2.02 -6.37
CA LEU A 152 -0.41 -1.17 -5.19
C LEU A 152 0.54 0.00 -5.47
N GLU A 153 1.59 -0.21 -6.25
CA GLU A 153 2.48 0.85 -6.75
C GLU A 153 1.69 1.85 -7.62
N LEU A 154 0.84 1.36 -8.52
CA LEU A 154 -0.06 2.20 -9.32
C LEU A 154 -1.04 2.99 -8.44
N ARG A 155 -1.65 2.36 -7.43
CA ARG A 155 -2.53 3.03 -6.45
C ARG A 155 -1.78 4.14 -5.70
N ALA A 156 -0.53 3.91 -5.28
CA ALA A 156 0.29 4.91 -4.58
C ALA A 156 0.60 6.12 -5.47
N ALA A 157 0.82 5.86 -6.76
CA ALA A 157 1.07 6.88 -7.76
C ALA A 157 -0.18 7.71 -8.12
N CYS A 158 -1.39 7.19 -7.85
CA CYS A 158 -2.64 7.92 -8.07
C CYS A 158 -2.85 9.02 -7.02
N ASP A 159 -3.47 10.12 -7.43
CA ASP A 159 -3.89 11.21 -6.53
C ASP A 159 -5.03 10.78 -5.59
N SER A 160 -5.93 9.93 -6.09
CA SER A 160 -7.11 9.51 -5.34
C SER A 160 -7.36 8.01 -5.46
N GLN A 161 -8.05 7.45 -4.46
CA GLN A 161 -8.47 6.06 -4.48
C GLN A 161 -9.49 5.75 -5.57
N SER A 162 -10.41 6.68 -5.86
CA SER A 162 -11.44 6.50 -6.89
C SER A 162 -10.83 6.24 -8.28
N ALA A 163 -9.66 6.84 -8.56
CA ALA A 163 -8.96 6.66 -9.83
C ALA A 163 -8.65 5.19 -10.15
N ILE A 164 -8.34 4.36 -9.15
CA ILE A 164 -8.12 2.92 -9.33
C ILE A 164 -9.38 2.08 -9.04
N ALA A 165 -10.25 2.53 -8.14
CA ALA A 165 -11.44 1.79 -7.72
C ALA A 165 -12.50 1.65 -8.83
N ASP A 166 -12.53 2.61 -9.77
CA ASP A 166 -13.37 2.52 -10.95
C ASP A 166 -12.88 1.42 -11.90
N LYS A 167 -11.57 1.18 -11.96
CA LYS A 167 -10.93 0.24 -12.91
C LYS A 167 -10.70 -1.16 -12.34
N ILE A 168 -10.49 -1.28 -11.03
CA ILE A 168 -10.20 -2.56 -10.38
C ILE A 168 -11.22 -2.81 -9.28
N LYS A 169 -12.06 -3.84 -9.48
CA LYS A 169 -12.97 -4.36 -8.46
C LYS A 169 -12.27 -5.47 -7.67
N LEU A 170 -12.22 -5.32 -6.35
CA LEU A 170 -11.64 -6.32 -5.47
C LEU A 170 -12.72 -7.32 -5.07
N VAL A 171 -12.39 -8.62 -5.09
CA VAL A 171 -13.31 -9.67 -4.62
C VAL A 171 -12.61 -10.66 -3.70
N PHE A 172 -13.33 -11.11 -2.67
CA PHE A 172 -12.92 -12.19 -1.78
C PHE A 172 -14.06 -13.21 -1.68
N GLY A 173 -13.82 -14.43 -2.14
CA GLY A 173 -14.89 -15.41 -2.38
C GLY A 173 -15.92 -14.86 -3.36
N LYS A 174 -17.16 -14.69 -2.89
CA LYS A 174 -18.27 -14.10 -3.67
C LYS A 174 -18.51 -12.62 -3.34
N GLU A 175 -17.83 -12.08 -2.34
CA GLU A 175 -18.05 -10.72 -1.86
C GLU A 175 -17.17 -9.72 -2.62
N SER A 176 -17.74 -8.56 -2.95
CA SER A 176 -16.96 -7.42 -3.40
C SER A 176 -16.42 -6.66 -2.19
N ILE A 177 -15.14 -6.34 -2.23
CA ILE A 177 -14.44 -5.61 -1.18
C ILE A 177 -14.16 -4.19 -1.69
N GLY A 178 -14.52 -3.19 -0.89
CA GLY A 178 -14.17 -1.80 -1.18
C GLY A 178 -12.68 -1.55 -0.97
N TRP A 179 -12.12 -0.61 -1.73
CA TRP A 179 -10.70 -0.23 -1.57
C TRP A 179 -10.39 0.35 -0.19
N ASP A 180 -11.36 1.04 0.41
CA ASP A 180 -11.37 1.53 1.79
C ASP A 180 -11.32 0.41 2.85
N LYS A 181 -11.53 -0.84 2.43
CA LYS A 181 -11.44 -2.04 3.29
C LYS A 181 -10.23 -2.90 2.96
N PHE A 182 -9.40 -2.49 2.00
CA PHE A 182 -8.25 -3.23 1.49
C PHE A 182 -6.94 -2.44 1.58
N TYR A 183 -6.96 -1.13 1.33
CA TYR A 183 -5.78 -0.28 1.28
C TYR A 183 -5.91 0.83 2.32
N PHE A 184 -4.95 0.89 3.25
CA PHE A 184 -5.00 1.82 4.37
C PHE A 184 -3.72 2.64 4.43
N GLU A 185 -3.87 3.96 4.31
CA GLU A 185 -2.83 4.91 4.68
C GLU A 185 -2.88 5.16 6.20
N ALA A 186 -1.93 5.92 6.75
CA ALA A 186 -1.81 6.14 8.20
C ALA A 186 -3.14 6.52 8.85
N ASP A 187 -3.87 7.48 8.28
CA ASP A 187 -5.14 7.98 8.82
C ASP A 187 -6.26 6.91 8.86
N GLY A 188 -6.12 5.84 8.05
CA GLY A 188 -7.04 4.71 7.99
C GLY A 188 -6.65 3.54 8.89
N TYR A 189 -5.58 3.62 9.69
CA TYR A 189 -5.13 2.46 10.50
C TYR A 189 -6.15 2.00 11.54
N LEU A 190 -6.94 2.92 12.11
CA LEU A 190 -8.04 2.56 13.02
C LEU A 190 -9.16 1.82 12.30
N ASP A 191 -9.42 2.14 11.03
CA ASP A 191 -10.41 1.38 10.24
C ASP A 191 -9.87 0.01 9.83
N ALA A 192 -8.56 -0.10 9.55
CA ALA A 192 -7.90 -1.39 9.37
C ALA A 192 -8.07 -2.26 10.63
N LEU A 193 -7.91 -1.68 11.82
CA LEU A 193 -8.11 -2.39 13.09
C LEU A 193 -9.54 -2.95 13.20
N LYS A 194 -10.56 -2.15 12.91
CA LYS A 194 -11.97 -2.59 12.93
C LYS A 194 -12.23 -3.74 11.97
N ILE A 195 -11.65 -3.70 10.77
CA ILE A 195 -11.75 -4.80 9.80
C ILE A 195 -11.12 -6.07 10.35
N LEU A 196 -9.94 -5.99 10.95
CA LEU A 196 -9.26 -7.17 11.52
C LEU A 196 -10.00 -7.73 12.75
N ALA A 197 -10.54 -6.86 13.61
CA ALA A 197 -11.35 -7.25 14.77
C ALA A 197 -12.62 -8.01 14.37
N SER A 198 -13.17 -7.77 13.18
CA SER A 198 -14.34 -8.50 12.66
C SER A 198 -14.06 -9.96 12.27
N GLY A 199 -12.81 -10.44 12.39
CA GLY A 199 -12.42 -11.80 12.06
C GLY A 199 -12.23 -12.06 10.56
N LYS A 200 -12.24 -11.01 9.73
CA LYS A 200 -12.02 -11.13 8.28
C LYS A 200 -10.57 -11.48 7.99
N GLU A 201 -10.36 -12.57 7.26
CA GLU A 201 -9.04 -13.12 6.96
C GLU A 201 -8.58 -12.89 5.51
N TYR A 202 -8.92 -11.77 4.88
CA TYR A 202 -8.36 -11.44 3.57
C TYR A 202 -7.12 -10.56 3.71
N PRO A 203 -6.18 -10.60 2.75
CA PRO A 203 -5.00 -9.76 2.80
C PRO A 203 -5.38 -8.28 2.64
N ILE A 204 -4.76 -7.41 3.43
CA ILE A 204 -4.88 -5.96 3.31
C ILE A 204 -3.49 -5.34 3.07
N ALA A 205 -3.48 -4.21 2.39
CA ALA A 205 -2.32 -3.39 2.13
C ALA A 205 -2.29 -2.23 3.14
N ILE A 206 -1.21 -2.13 3.91
CA ILE A 206 -0.95 -1.01 4.80
C ILE A 206 0.17 -0.16 4.20
N HIS A 207 -0.13 1.12 3.96
CA HIS A 207 0.77 2.13 3.40
C HIS A 207 1.19 3.12 4.48
N GLY A 208 2.50 3.28 4.70
CA GLY A 208 2.99 4.28 5.64
C GLY A 208 4.51 4.40 5.66
N VAL A 209 5.00 5.17 6.63
CA VAL A 209 6.43 5.52 6.72
C VAL A 209 7.10 4.76 7.86
N ILE A 210 8.29 4.23 7.61
CA ILE A 210 9.07 3.50 8.62
C ILE A 210 9.54 4.44 9.73
N LYS A 211 9.09 4.17 10.96
CA LYS A 211 9.52 4.84 12.19
C LYS A 211 10.80 4.23 12.76
N SER A 212 10.90 2.90 12.73
CA SER A 212 12.06 2.17 13.25
C SER A 212 12.28 0.87 12.50
N LYS A 213 13.55 0.45 12.43
CA LYS A 213 14.01 -0.83 11.90
C LYS A 213 14.97 -1.43 12.91
N ARG A 214 14.70 -2.66 13.33
CA ARG A 214 15.49 -3.39 14.34
C ARG A 214 15.75 -4.80 13.85
N ILE A 215 17.02 -5.21 13.87
CA ILE A 215 17.50 -6.51 13.39
C ILE A 215 17.98 -7.33 14.60
N GLY A 216 17.67 -8.62 14.64
CA GLY A 216 18.17 -9.52 15.69
C GLY A 216 17.59 -9.27 17.09
N VAL A 217 16.32 -8.88 17.21
CA VAL A 217 15.64 -8.56 18.47
C VAL A 217 15.22 -9.84 19.23
N GLY A 218 15.48 -9.84 20.54
CA GLY A 218 15.05 -10.90 21.47
C GLY A 218 15.81 -12.22 21.30
N LYS A 219 15.41 -13.23 22.07
CA LYS A 219 16.08 -14.55 22.08
C LYS A 219 16.06 -15.25 20.72
N ASN A 220 15.02 -15.00 19.92
CA ASN A 220 14.83 -15.62 18.60
C ASN A 220 15.51 -14.86 17.45
N LYS A 221 16.26 -13.78 17.73
CA LYS A 221 16.91 -12.91 16.74
C LYS A 221 15.96 -12.46 15.62
N SER A 222 14.73 -12.10 15.99
CA SER A 222 13.70 -11.67 15.03
C SER A 222 13.98 -10.26 14.50
N ASN A 223 13.53 -9.97 13.28
CA ASN A 223 13.67 -8.65 12.68
C ASN A 223 12.31 -7.96 12.65
N VAL A 224 12.27 -6.66 12.91
CA VAL A 224 11.02 -5.88 12.93
C VAL A 224 11.21 -4.48 12.37
N ILE A 225 10.27 -4.05 11.56
CA ILE A 225 10.04 -2.63 11.26
C ILE A 225 8.73 -2.17 11.90
N ASN A 226 8.69 -0.93 12.38
CA ASN A 226 7.45 -0.31 12.87
C ASN A 226 7.20 0.95 12.05
N LEU A 227 5.95 1.17 11.67
CA LEU A 227 5.54 2.38 10.96
C LEU A 227 5.24 3.51 11.96
N TYR A 228 5.25 4.75 11.47
CA TYR A 228 4.65 5.86 12.20
C TYR A 228 3.16 5.60 12.40
N ARG A 229 2.63 6.00 13.56
CA ARG A 229 1.21 5.84 13.89
C ARG A 229 0.41 6.98 13.27
N CYS A 230 -0.90 6.76 13.11
CA CYS A 230 -1.85 7.86 12.93
C CYS A 230 -1.77 8.83 14.11
N LEU A 231 -2.25 10.05 13.87
CA LEU A 231 -2.60 10.94 14.98
C LEU A 231 -3.64 10.25 15.87
N SER A 232 -3.56 10.52 17.18
CA SER A 232 -4.52 9.94 18.10
C SER A 232 -5.85 10.66 17.95
N VAL A 233 -6.93 9.90 18.03
CA VAL A 233 -8.30 10.43 18.05
C VAL A 233 -8.95 10.07 19.38
N ALA A 234 -10.01 10.75 19.76
CA ALA A 234 -10.78 10.37 20.93
C ALA A 234 -11.26 8.92 20.82
N ASP A 235 -11.10 8.15 21.89
CA ASP A 235 -11.57 6.78 21.95
C ASP A 235 -13.10 6.73 21.82
N GLN A 236 -13.61 5.63 21.25
CA GLN A 236 -15.05 5.43 21.09
C GLN A 236 -15.74 5.15 22.43
N ASP A 237 -15.04 4.49 23.35
CA ASP A 237 -15.58 4.09 24.65
C ASP A 237 -15.38 5.18 25.72
N ASP A 238 -14.28 5.94 25.62
CA ASP A 238 -13.92 7.02 26.53
C ASP A 238 -13.20 8.16 25.80
N SER A 239 -13.93 9.24 25.52
CA SER A 239 -13.38 10.39 24.77
C SER A 239 -12.22 11.10 25.45
N SER A 240 -11.92 10.81 26.73
CA SER A 240 -10.74 11.33 27.44
C SER A 240 -9.46 10.55 27.15
N VAL A 241 -9.57 9.38 26.51
CA VAL A 241 -8.48 8.53 26.08
C VAL A 241 -8.19 8.76 24.60
N GLY A 242 -6.91 8.92 24.26
CA GLY A 242 -6.47 8.96 22.87
C GLY A 242 -6.28 7.55 22.31
N ALA A 243 -7.01 7.19 21.27
CA ALA A 243 -6.87 5.93 20.54
C ALA A 243 -5.91 6.09 19.35
N ASN A 244 -4.97 5.15 19.19
CA ASN A 244 -4.12 5.05 18.02
C ASN A 244 -3.68 3.61 17.76
N VAL A 245 -3.04 3.38 16.62
CA VAL A 245 -2.62 2.04 16.18
C VAL A 245 -1.12 2.00 15.88
N GLU A 246 -0.42 1.05 16.49
CA GLU A 246 0.94 0.65 16.10
C GLU A 246 0.90 -0.44 15.04
N VAL A 247 1.60 -0.21 13.92
CA VAL A 247 1.82 -1.24 12.88
C VAL A 247 3.22 -1.80 12.99
N SER A 248 3.33 -3.12 13.21
CA SER A 248 4.60 -3.85 13.27
C SER A 248 4.68 -4.94 12.20
N VAL A 249 5.79 -4.95 11.45
CA VAL A 249 6.05 -5.95 10.41
C VAL A 249 7.30 -6.72 10.78
N TRP A 250 7.14 -8.03 10.96
CA TRP A 250 8.22 -8.94 11.36
C TRP A 250 8.76 -9.69 10.15
N ALA A 251 10.04 -10.05 10.19
CA ALA A 251 10.65 -10.92 9.19
C ALA A 251 11.68 -11.85 9.84
N LYS A 252 11.74 -13.10 9.37
CA LYS A 252 12.78 -14.05 9.77
C LYS A 252 14.13 -13.72 9.12
N ASP A 253 14.08 -13.32 7.86
CA ASP A 253 15.26 -12.99 7.06
C ASP A 253 15.49 -11.47 7.09
N ALA A 254 16.60 -11.05 7.70
CA ALA A 254 16.95 -9.64 7.82
C ALA A 254 17.19 -8.97 6.45
N THR A 255 17.58 -9.74 5.42
CA THR A 255 17.85 -9.21 4.07
C THR A 255 16.59 -8.65 3.42
N TRP A 256 15.40 -9.05 3.86
CA TRP A 256 14.13 -8.52 3.33
C TRP A 256 13.90 -7.06 3.74
N PHE A 257 14.55 -6.60 4.81
CA PHE A 257 14.59 -5.19 5.18
C PHE A 257 15.82 -4.46 4.61
N GLY A 258 16.65 -5.12 3.80
CA GLY A 258 17.92 -4.56 3.32
C GLY A 258 17.78 -3.35 2.39
N LYS A 259 16.61 -3.16 1.76
CA LYS A 259 16.33 -2.05 0.83
C LYS A 259 15.49 -0.92 1.42
N VAL A 260 15.13 -1.03 2.70
CA VAL A 260 14.29 -0.02 3.38
C VAL A 260 14.96 0.43 4.66
N ASP A 261 14.82 1.71 5.00
CA ASP A 261 15.34 2.33 6.21
C ASP A 261 14.34 3.29 6.84
N LYS A 262 14.68 3.81 8.02
CA LYS A 262 13.85 4.80 8.73
C LYS A 262 13.57 5.99 7.81
N GLY A 263 12.30 6.35 7.71
CA GLY A 263 11.84 7.46 6.88
C GLY A 263 11.38 7.05 5.48
N ASP A 264 11.67 5.84 5.02
CA ASP A 264 11.14 5.34 3.75
C ASP A 264 9.62 5.14 3.83
N GLU A 265 8.94 5.47 2.74
CA GLU A 265 7.54 5.15 2.51
C GLU A 265 7.41 3.74 1.93
N VAL A 266 6.50 2.95 2.49
CA VAL A 266 6.36 1.53 2.16
C VAL A 266 4.91 1.08 2.15
N ILE A 267 4.62 0.12 1.28
CA ILE A 267 3.35 -0.62 1.29
C ILE A 267 3.64 -2.07 1.69
N ILE A 268 2.85 -2.59 2.63
CA ILE A 268 2.93 -3.98 3.08
C ILE A 268 1.62 -4.69 2.76
N LEU A 269 1.68 -5.67 1.85
CA LEU A 269 0.55 -6.56 1.52
C LEU A 269 0.69 -7.88 2.27
N ALA A 270 -0.17 -8.11 3.26
CA ALA A 270 -0.07 -9.29 4.10
C ALA A 270 -1.41 -9.73 4.68
N LEU A 271 -1.40 -10.92 5.31
CA LEU A 271 -2.41 -11.30 6.29
C LEU A 271 -1.98 -10.72 7.63
N TRP A 272 -2.86 -9.93 8.24
CA TRP A 272 -2.56 -9.19 9.47
C TRP A 272 -3.32 -9.78 10.65
N ARG A 273 -2.83 -9.47 11.84
CA ARG A 273 -3.47 -9.79 13.11
C ARG A 273 -3.54 -8.53 13.95
N SER A 274 -4.65 -8.35 14.65
CA SER A 274 -4.83 -7.27 15.61
C SER A 274 -4.78 -7.80 17.03
N ASN A 275 -4.19 -7.03 17.94
CA ASN A 275 -4.28 -7.22 19.38
C ASN A 275 -4.72 -5.91 20.01
N GLN A 276 -5.63 -5.99 20.98
CA GLN A 276 -6.02 -4.84 21.76
C GLN A 276 -4.83 -4.37 22.61
N GLY A 277 -4.63 -3.06 22.66
CA GLY A 277 -3.58 -2.42 23.43
C GLY A 277 -4.01 -2.12 24.86
N ASP A 278 -3.04 -2.02 25.75
CA ASP A 278 -3.26 -1.52 27.10
C ASP A 278 -3.43 0.00 27.09
N VAL A 279 -4.21 0.51 28.05
CA VAL A 279 -4.33 1.94 28.31
C VAL A 279 -3.17 2.38 29.21
N SER A 280 -2.40 3.35 28.75
CA SER A 280 -1.25 3.89 29.47
C SER A 280 -1.36 5.40 29.65
N GLU A 281 -0.88 5.90 30.78
CA GLU A 281 -0.77 7.34 31.03
C GLU A 281 0.46 7.89 30.32
N VAL A 282 0.26 8.99 29.59
CA VAL A 282 1.34 9.71 28.92
C VAL A 282 1.21 11.19 29.29
N PRO A 283 2.07 11.69 30.18
CA PRO A 283 2.11 13.11 30.52
C PRO A 283 2.37 13.98 29.28
N ASP A 284 1.90 15.23 29.31
CA ASP A 284 2.23 16.28 28.34
C ASP A 284 1.87 15.99 26.88
N LYS A 285 0.73 15.33 26.65
CA LYS A 285 0.10 15.26 25.33
C LYS A 285 -1.37 15.71 25.39
N GLU A 286 -2.00 15.78 24.22
CA GLU A 286 -3.42 16.19 24.04
C GLU A 286 -4.38 15.42 24.95
N PHE A 287 -4.25 14.09 25.00
CA PHE A 287 -4.95 13.22 25.94
C PHE A 287 -4.06 12.87 27.13
N LYS A 288 -4.67 12.64 28.30
CA LYS A 288 -3.96 12.19 29.53
C LYS A 288 -3.62 10.69 29.51
N LYS A 289 -4.42 9.90 28.79
CA LYS A 289 -4.31 8.45 28.65
C LYS A 289 -4.37 8.08 27.18
N TYR A 290 -3.70 7.00 26.81
CA TYR A 290 -3.71 6.47 25.44
C TYR A 290 -3.94 4.98 25.41
N ARG A 291 -4.83 4.53 24.50
CA ARG A 291 -4.95 3.13 24.06
C ARG A 291 -4.18 2.98 22.75
N THR A 292 -3.15 2.13 22.75
CA THR A 292 -2.34 1.86 21.55
C THR A 292 -2.56 0.44 21.09
N ASP A 293 -3.56 0.23 20.23
CA ASP A 293 -3.83 -1.07 19.63
C ASP A 293 -2.72 -1.46 18.66
N LYS A 294 -2.54 -2.77 18.45
CA LYS A 294 -1.45 -3.28 17.61
C LYS A 294 -1.98 -4.06 16.43
N ILE A 295 -1.55 -3.67 15.23
CA ILE A 295 -1.68 -4.48 14.02
C ILE A 295 -0.30 -5.03 13.67
N SER A 296 -0.21 -6.35 13.45
CA SER A 296 1.06 -6.97 13.12
C SER A 296 0.96 -8.10 12.11
N THR A 297 2.07 -8.32 11.41
CA THR A 297 2.23 -9.44 10.49
C THR A 297 3.66 -9.95 10.52
N THR A 298 3.87 -11.18 10.07
CA THR A 298 5.18 -11.74 9.77
C THR A 298 5.24 -11.99 8.27
N LEU A 299 6.19 -11.32 7.59
CA LEU A 299 6.44 -11.55 6.18
C LEU A 299 6.81 -13.01 5.94
N VAL A 300 6.33 -13.54 4.83
CA VAL A 300 6.64 -14.90 4.35
C VAL A 300 7.50 -14.85 3.09
N VAL A 301 7.48 -13.73 2.37
CA VAL A 301 8.33 -13.43 1.22
C VAL A 301 8.67 -11.94 1.17
N ALA A 302 9.84 -11.60 0.61
CA ALA A 302 10.29 -10.21 0.51
C ALA A 302 9.36 -9.30 -0.31
N SER A 303 8.68 -9.83 -1.33
CA SER A 303 7.81 -9.04 -2.24
C SER A 303 6.53 -8.52 -1.59
N GLN A 304 6.21 -8.95 -0.37
CA GLN A 304 5.12 -8.36 0.42
C GLN A 304 5.44 -6.97 0.93
N LEU A 305 6.72 -6.59 0.99
CA LEU A 305 7.20 -5.26 1.36
C LEU A 305 7.61 -4.51 0.10
N ILE A 306 6.96 -3.37 -0.14
CA ILE A 306 7.14 -2.53 -1.32
C ILE A 306 7.68 -1.19 -0.81
N LYS A 307 8.82 -0.75 -1.34
CA LYS A 307 9.30 0.62 -1.15
C LYS A 307 8.72 1.51 -2.25
N ILE A 308 8.21 2.67 -1.87
CA ILE A 308 7.63 3.68 -2.77
C ILE A 308 8.68 4.73 -3.11
#